data_AF-A0A352UFD6-F1
#
_entry.id   AF-A0A352UFD6-F1
#
_cell.length_a   1.000
_cell.length_b   1.000
_cell.length_c   1.000
_cell.angle_alpha   90.00
_cell.angle_beta   90.00
_cell.angle_gamma   90.00
#
_symmetry.space_group_name_H-M   'P 1'
#
loop_
_entity.id
_entity.type
_entity.pdbx_description
1 polymer ?
#
loop_
_entity_poly.entity_id
_entity_poly.type
_entity_poly.pdbx_seq_one_letter_code
_entity_poly.pdbx_strand_id
1 'polypeptide(L)'
;DPIKVAEGRYLSDEFTIHYGLIPRTNRGIFCINELPDLSERIQVSLFSLMEERDVQIKGYKIMLPLDVFLVCSANPEDYTNRGRIITPLKDRYGAQIRTHYPQTLDEEIDIVEQEHTRF
;
A
#
# COMPACT_ATOMS: atom_id res chain seq x y z
N ASP A 1 15.94 25.87 -7.58
CA ASP A 1 16.41 26.58 -8.79
C ASP A 1 16.90 25.55 -9.80
N PRO A 2 16.32 25.47 -11.02
CA PRO A 2 16.51 24.35 -11.95
C PRO A 2 17.92 24.21 -12.55
N ILE A 3 18.86 25.10 -12.26
CA ILE A 3 20.18 25.10 -12.92
C ILE A 3 21.32 24.64 -11.99
N LYS A 4 21.06 24.36 -10.69
CA LYS A 4 22.16 24.19 -9.69
C LYS A 4 22.29 22.85 -8.95
N VAL A 5 21.61 21.77 -9.30
CA VAL A 5 21.78 20.49 -8.56
C VAL A 5 22.31 19.38 -9.47
N ALA A 6 23.50 19.66 -10.02
CA ALA A 6 24.35 18.76 -10.78
C ALA A 6 25.66 18.43 -10.02
N GLU A 7 25.61 18.41 -8.69
CA GLU A 7 26.75 18.05 -7.85
C GLU A 7 26.33 16.95 -6.89
N GLY A 8 26.69 15.71 -7.22
CA GLY A 8 26.39 14.56 -6.40
C GLY A 8 26.91 14.71 -4.98
N ARG A 9 25.99 14.71 -4.01
CA ARG A 9 26.01 13.84 -2.81
C ARG A 9 24.72 14.04 -1.99
N TYR A 10 24.33 12.93 -1.37
CA TYR A 10 23.07 12.53 -0.79
C TYR A 10 22.43 13.48 0.26
N LEU A 11 21.10 13.61 0.17
CA LEU A 11 20.24 13.70 1.34
C LEU A 11 19.33 12.46 1.33
N SER A 12 19.82 11.43 2.01
CA SER A 12 19.11 10.21 2.39
C SER A 12 17.98 10.57 3.35
N ASP A 13 16.75 10.58 2.87
CA ASP A 13 15.63 9.76 3.36
C ASP A 13 14.32 10.20 2.65
N GLU A 14 13.44 9.25 2.37
CA GLU A 14 12.06 9.45 1.87
C GLU A 14 11.84 9.91 0.42
N PHE A 15 12.79 9.68 -0.49
CA PHE A 15 12.49 9.59 -1.93
C PHE A 15 11.59 8.38 -2.30
N THR A 16 11.08 7.62 -1.34
CA THR A 16 10.36 6.34 -1.53
C THR A 16 8.93 6.48 -2.07
N ILE A 17 8.41 7.70 -2.28
CA ILE A 17 7.22 7.90 -3.14
C ILE A 17 7.71 8.13 -4.58
N HIS A 18 8.32 7.08 -5.13
CA HIS A 18 8.56 6.96 -6.56
C HIS A 18 7.30 6.42 -7.22
N TYR A 19 7.06 6.84 -8.46
CA TYR A 19 6.09 6.32 -9.44
C TYR A 19 6.14 4.81 -9.71
N GLY A 20 6.86 4.03 -8.92
CA GLY A 20 7.70 2.93 -9.38
C GLY A 20 7.10 1.54 -9.36
N LEU A 21 5.88 1.35 -8.83
CA LEU A 21 5.24 0.03 -8.80
C LEU A 21 3.77 0.08 -9.25
N ILE A 22 2.95 1.02 -8.76
CA ILE A 22 1.50 1.03 -9.05
C ILE A 22 1.20 1.15 -10.57
N PRO A 23 1.81 2.08 -11.34
CA PRO A 23 1.59 2.14 -12.78
C PRO A 23 2.07 0.89 -13.53
N ARG A 24 3.04 0.15 -12.97
CA ARG A 24 3.51 -1.13 -13.57
C ARG A 24 2.52 -2.27 -13.33
N THR A 25 1.68 -2.15 -12.32
CA THR A 25 0.61 -3.09 -11.98
C THR A 25 -0.74 -2.66 -12.57
N ASN A 26 -0.75 -1.74 -13.54
CA ASN A 26 -1.97 -1.38 -14.25
C ASN A 26 -2.62 -2.62 -14.87
N ARG A 27 -3.94 -2.73 -14.72
CA ARG A 27 -4.77 -3.90 -15.04
C ARG A 27 -4.41 -5.14 -14.22
N GLY A 28 -4.01 -4.94 -12.97
CA GLY A 28 -3.56 -5.99 -12.05
C GLY A 28 -3.92 -5.72 -10.60
N ILE A 29 -3.42 -6.59 -9.72
CA ILE A 29 -3.63 -6.52 -8.27
C ILE A 29 -2.39 -5.90 -7.63
N PHE A 30 -2.55 -4.79 -6.92
CA PHE A 30 -1.49 -4.17 -6.15
C PHE A 30 -1.70 -4.43 -4.66
N CYS A 31 -0.72 -5.10 -4.04
CA CYS A 31 -0.79 -5.47 -2.62
C CYS A 31 0.07 -4.52 -1.78
N ILE A 32 -0.48 -4.04 -0.66
CA ILE A 32 0.25 -3.28 0.36
C ILE A 32 0.24 -4.06 1.66
N ASN A 33 1.41 -4.30 2.23
CA ASN A 33 1.51 -4.83 3.58
C ASN A 33 1.40 -3.68 4.59
N GLU A 34 0.63 -3.88 5.66
CA GLU A 34 0.56 -2.97 6.81
C GLU A 34 0.22 -1.53 6.42
N LEU A 35 -0.94 -1.35 5.76
CA LEU A 35 -1.46 -0.03 5.41
C LEU A 35 -1.45 0.99 6.58
N PRO A 36 -1.81 0.62 7.82
CA PRO A 36 -1.56 1.39 9.04
C PRO A 36 -0.19 2.09 9.13
N ASP A 37 0.88 1.37 8.81
CA ASP A 37 2.26 1.81 9.05
C ASP A 37 2.74 2.80 7.99
N LEU A 38 1.97 2.96 6.91
CA LEU A 38 2.23 4.00 5.92
C LEU A 38 1.97 5.38 6.52
N SER A 39 2.88 6.31 6.23
CA SER A 39 2.71 7.70 6.64
C SER A 39 1.41 8.29 6.09
N GLU A 40 0.82 9.22 6.84
CA GLU A 40 -0.44 9.88 6.46
C GLU A 40 -0.38 10.45 5.04
N ARG A 41 0.77 11.00 4.64
CA ARG A 41 1.01 11.52 3.28
C ARG A 41 0.87 10.43 2.20
N ILE A 42 1.37 9.22 2.45
CA ILE A 42 1.23 8.10 1.52
C ILE A 42 -0.25 7.66 1.48
N GLN A 43 -0.91 7.59 2.63
CA GLN A 43 -2.34 7.25 2.69
C GLN A 43 -3.21 8.24 1.90
N VAL A 44 -2.96 9.55 2.02
CA VAL A 44 -3.65 10.59 1.23
C VAL A 44 -3.37 10.45 -0.27
N SER A 45 -2.14 10.08 -0.64
CA SER A 45 -1.76 9.85 -2.04
C SER A 45 -2.49 8.63 -2.62
N LEU A 46 -2.61 7.54 -1.84
CA LEU A 46 -3.40 6.35 -2.21
C LEU A 46 -4.88 6.67 -2.37
N PHE A 47 -5.44 7.46 -1.44
CA PHE A 47 -6.82 7.94 -1.54
C PHE A 47 -7.05 8.72 -2.84
N SER A 48 -6.16 9.66 -3.15
CA SER A 48 -6.25 10.46 -4.39
C SER A 48 -6.18 9.59 -5.65
N LEU A 49 -5.35 8.54 -5.62
CA LEU A 49 -5.25 7.57 -6.71
C LEU A 49 -6.53 6.74 -6.87
N MET A 50 -7.16 6.31 -5.76
CA MET A 50 -8.42 5.56 -5.79
C MET A 50 -9.59 6.42 -6.25
N GLU A 51 -9.60 7.71 -5.89
CA GLU A 51 -10.67 8.66 -6.21
C GLU A 51 -10.61 9.20 -7.63
N GLU A 52 -9.55 9.94 -7.92
CA GLU A 52 -9.48 10.75 -9.13
C GLU A 52 -8.78 9.98 -10.26
N ARG A 53 -8.03 8.91 -9.93
CA ARG A 53 -7.03 8.25 -10.80
C ARG A 53 -5.89 9.19 -11.16
N ASP A 54 -5.58 10.07 -10.22
CA ASP A 54 -4.61 11.16 -10.38
C ASP A 54 -3.33 10.83 -9.63
N VAL A 55 -2.18 11.19 -10.20
CA VAL A 55 -0.89 11.00 -9.52
C VAL A 55 -0.02 12.25 -9.63
N GLN A 56 0.57 12.70 -8.52
CA GLN A 56 1.32 13.97 -8.45
C GLN A 56 2.85 13.76 -8.46
N ILE A 57 3.49 13.91 -9.63
CA ILE A 57 4.90 13.54 -9.89
C ILE A 57 5.80 14.72 -9.64
N LYS A 58 6.61 14.70 -8.57
CA LYS A 58 7.64 15.75 -8.35
C LYS A 58 7.06 17.18 -8.50
N GLY A 59 5.81 17.38 -8.07
CA GLY A 59 5.06 18.64 -8.21
C GLY A 59 4.13 18.76 -9.42
N TYR A 60 4.20 17.88 -10.41
CA TYR A 60 3.34 17.87 -11.60
C TYR A 60 2.14 16.94 -11.42
N LYS A 61 0.92 17.44 -11.59
CA LYS A 61 -0.29 16.58 -11.63
C LYS A 61 -0.36 15.90 -12.99
N ILE A 62 -0.24 14.58 -13.04
CA ILE A 62 -0.41 13.77 -14.25
C ILE A 62 -1.62 12.87 -14.05
N MET A 63 -2.57 12.93 -15.00
CA MET A 63 -3.66 11.96 -15.04
C MET A 63 -3.14 10.69 -15.69
N LEU A 64 -3.19 9.58 -14.96
CA LEU A 64 -2.84 8.26 -15.47
C LEU A 64 -4.10 7.41 -15.36
N PRO A 65 -4.70 6.93 -16.47
CA PRO A 65 -5.86 6.05 -16.40
C PRO A 65 -5.42 4.67 -15.88
N LEU A 66 -5.30 4.58 -14.55
CA LEU A 66 -4.92 3.37 -13.82
C LEU A 66 -6.18 2.57 -13.49
N ASP A 67 -6.11 1.29 -13.80
CA ASP A 67 -7.11 0.26 -13.48
C ASP A 67 -6.42 -0.76 -12.57
N VAL A 68 -6.49 -0.57 -11.27
CA VAL A 68 -5.77 -1.38 -10.29
C VAL A 68 -6.73 -1.85 -9.20
N PHE A 69 -6.66 -3.14 -8.88
CA PHE A 69 -7.35 -3.69 -7.72
C PHE A 69 -6.41 -3.64 -6.51
N LEU A 70 -6.74 -2.82 -5.52
CA LEU A 70 -5.91 -2.61 -4.34
C LEU A 70 -6.28 -3.62 -3.24
N VAL A 71 -5.28 -4.34 -2.73
CA VAL A 71 -5.41 -5.25 -1.58
C VAL A 71 -4.44 -4.79 -0.51
N CYS A 72 -4.92 -4.63 0.72
CA CYS A 72 -4.11 -4.16 1.83
C CYS A 72 -4.26 -5.08 3.03
N SER A 73 -3.15 -5.43 3.67
CA SER A 73 -3.17 -6.01 5.01
C SER A 73 -3.15 -4.89 6.05
N ALA A 74 -3.78 -5.16 7.19
CA ALA A 74 -3.73 -4.30 8.35
C ALA A 74 -3.81 -5.20 9.59
N ASN A 75 -2.86 -5.04 10.50
CA ASN A 75 -2.99 -5.64 11.81
C ASN A 75 -4.12 -4.93 12.58
N PRO A 76 -4.88 -5.63 13.44
CA PRO A 76 -5.84 -4.98 14.33
C PRO A 76 -5.14 -3.87 15.11
N GLU A 77 -5.73 -2.67 15.17
CA GLU A 77 -5.08 -1.47 15.71
C GLU A 77 -4.35 -1.76 17.05
N ASP A 78 -3.03 -1.60 17.05
CA ASP A 78 -2.26 -1.56 18.29
C ASP A 78 -2.70 -0.34 19.11
N TYR A 79 -2.83 -0.51 20.42
CA TYR A 79 -3.40 0.43 21.39
C TYR A 79 -2.64 1.77 21.56
N THR A 80 -1.70 2.07 20.67
CA THR A 80 -1.00 3.35 20.59
C THR A 80 -1.43 4.02 19.31
N ASN A 81 -1.68 5.33 19.28
CA ASN A 81 -2.18 6.05 18.10
C ASN A 81 -1.26 6.02 16.82
N ARG A 82 -0.29 5.10 16.75
CA ARG A 82 0.46 4.73 15.54
C ARG A 82 -0.40 3.75 14.74
N GLY A 83 -0.45 3.90 13.43
CA GLY A 83 -1.12 2.90 12.59
C GLY A 83 -2.59 3.17 12.26
N ARG A 84 -3.12 4.37 12.50
CA ARG A 84 -4.51 4.65 12.09
C ARG A 84 -4.60 4.88 10.58
N ILE A 85 -5.51 4.15 9.95
CA ILE A 85 -5.92 4.41 8.56
C ILE A 85 -6.81 5.65 8.59
N ILE A 86 -6.49 6.67 7.78
CA ILE A 86 -7.32 7.87 7.68
C ILE A 86 -8.75 7.48 7.25
N THR A 87 -9.76 8.06 7.90
CA THR A 87 -11.18 7.75 7.62
C THR A 87 -11.53 7.80 6.13
N PRO A 88 -11.10 8.83 5.35
CA PRO A 88 -11.41 8.88 3.93
C PRO A 88 -10.87 7.69 3.14
N LEU A 89 -9.70 7.15 3.49
CA LEU A 89 -9.12 6.00 2.81
C LEU A 89 -9.82 4.70 3.23
N LYS A 90 -10.13 4.57 4.53
CA LYS A 90 -10.87 3.43 5.07
C LYS A 90 -12.24 3.26 4.39
N ASP A 91 -12.94 4.36 4.18
CA ASP A 91 -14.28 4.37 3.59
C ASP A 91 -14.30 4.02 2.08
N ARG A 92 -13.13 3.95 1.43
CA ARG A 92 -13.02 3.59 -0.01
C ARG A 92 -12.79 2.11 -0.26
N TYR A 93 -12.52 1.31 0.77
CA TYR A 93 -12.44 -0.14 0.60
C TYR A 93 -13.84 -0.74 0.45
N GLY A 94 -14.11 -1.37 -0.70
CA GLY A 94 -15.39 -2.02 -0.98
C GLY A 94 -15.61 -3.33 -0.23
N ALA A 95 -14.56 -3.90 0.37
CA ALA A 95 -14.63 -5.12 1.17
C ALA A 95 -13.59 -5.08 2.30
N GLN A 96 -13.97 -5.63 3.45
CA GLN A 96 -13.07 -5.86 4.57
C GLN A 96 -13.16 -7.33 4.98
N ILE A 97 -12.02 -8.01 4.97
CA ILE A 97 -11.91 -9.42 5.38
C ILE A 97 -11.15 -9.44 6.69
N ARG A 98 -11.74 -10.06 7.72
CA ARG A 98 -11.06 -10.30 8.99
C ARG A 98 -10.56 -11.74 9.00
N THR A 99 -9.25 -11.90 9.03
CA THR A 99 -8.62 -13.21 9.19
C THR A 99 -8.48 -13.57 10.67
N HIS A 100 -8.30 -14.85 10.94
CA HIS A 100 -8.00 -15.37 12.26
C HIS A 100 -7.01 -16.54 12.13
N TYR A 101 -6.29 -16.83 13.21
CA TYR A 101 -5.53 -18.07 13.31
C TYR A 101 -6.48 -19.27 13.32
N PRO A 102 -6.08 -20.42 12.80
CA PRO A 102 -6.86 -21.64 12.89
C PRO A 102 -7.31 -21.91 14.33
N GLN A 103 -8.51 -22.47 14.48
CA GLN A 103 -9.11 -22.68 15.80
C GLN A 103 -8.74 -24.03 16.39
N THR A 104 -8.26 -24.95 15.56
CA THR A 104 -7.90 -26.31 15.95
C THR A 104 -6.53 -26.69 15.40
N LEU A 105 -5.87 -27.63 16.10
CA LEU A 105 -4.60 -28.18 15.64
C LEU A 105 -4.75 -28.93 14.32
N ASP A 106 -5.87 -29.62 14.11
CA ASP A 106 -6.14 -30.35 12.86
C ASP A 106 -6.19 -29.39 11.66
N GLU A 107 -6.86 -28.23 11.81
CA GLU A 107 -6.85 -27.18 10.77
C GLU A 107 -5.43 -26.63 10.49
N GLU A 108 -4.60 -26.45 11.53
CA GLU A 108 -3.20 -26.03 11.33
C GLU A 108 -2.39 -27.07 10.56
N ILE A 109 -2.55 -28.36 10.92
CA ILE A 109 -1.87 -29.47 10.24
C ILE A 109 -2.31 -29.52 8.78
N ASP A 110 -3.61 -29.46 8.50
CA ASP A 110 -4.16 -29.49 7.15
C ASP A 110 -3.60 -28.34 6.28
N ILE A 111 -3.51 -27.13 6.83
CA ILE A 111 -2.91 -25.97 6.14
C ILE A 111 -1.44 -26.22 5.84
N VAL A 112 -0.67 -26.68 6.83
CA VAL A 112 0.77 -26.94 6.65
C VAL A 112 0.99 -28.03 5.60
N GLU A 113 0.23 -29.13 5.65
CA GLU A 113 0.32 -30.21 4.68
C GLU A 113 -0.07 -29.75 3.26
N GLN A 114 -1.11 -28.93 3.12
CA GLN A 114 -1.50 -28.34 1.84
C GLN A 114 -0.39 -27.45 1.25
N GLU A 115 0.15 -26.53 2.06
CA GLU A 115 1.17 -25.57 1.62
C GLU A 115 2.56 -26.20 1.50
N HIS A 116 2.77 -27.43 1.99
CA HIS A 116 4.02 -28.20 1.88
C HIS A 116 4.31 -28.73 0.45
N THR A 117 3.85 -28.02 -0.59
CA THR A 117 4.22 -28.35 -1.95
C THR A 117 5.69 -27.96 -2.20
N ARG A 118 6.55 -28.96 -2.44
CA ARG A 118 7.98 -28.81 -2.75
C ARG A 118 8.19 -27.87 -3.94
N PHE A 119 8.95 -26.79 -3.72
CA PHE A 119 9.59 -26.02 -4.78
C PHE A 119 10.67 -26.84 -5.50
#